data_AF-A0A7C6W116-F1
#
_entry.id   AF-A0A7C6W116-F1
#
_cell.length_a   1.000
_cell.length_b   1.000
_cell.length_c   1.000
_cell.angle_alpha   90.00
_cell.angle_beta   90.00
_cell.angle_gamma   90.00
#
_symmetry.space_group_name_H-M   'P 1'
#
loop_
_entity.id
_entity.type
_entity.pdbx_description
1 polymer ?
#
loop_
_entity_poly.entity_id
_entity_poly.type
_entity_poly.pdbx_seq_one_letter_code
_entity_poly.pdbx_strand_id
1 'polypeptide(L)' 'MDLRTTYMGMELKHPIVASASPLSGTVANIKRLEDAGASAVVMFSLFEEQLKHETAALEYLM' A
#
# COMPACT_ATOMS: atom_id res chain seq x y z
N MET A 1 -25.81 6.12 2.63
CA MET A 1 -25.33 5.01 1.77
C MET A 1 -24.37 4.18 2.59
N ASP A 2 -24.49 2.86 2.57
CA ASP A 2 -23.56 1.95 3.26
C ASP A 2 -22.45 1.56 2.29
N LEU A 3 -21.19 1.72 2.70
CA LEU A 3 -20.01 1.44 1.88
C LEU A 3 -19.20 0.23 2.38
N ARG A 4 -19.63 -0.44 3.46
CA ARG A 4 -18.90 -1.56 4.03
C ARG A 4 -18.67 -2.66 2.99
N THR A 5 -17.52 -3.32 3.08
CA THR A 5 -17.12 -4.36 2.12
C THR A 5 -16.28 -5.44 2.80
N THR A 6 -16.37 -6.67 2.30
CA THR A 6 -15.52 -7.78 2.71
C THR A 6 -14.39 -7.95 1.68
N TYR A 7 -13.14 -7.85 2.13
CA TYR A 7 -11.96 -8.06 1.29
C TYR A 7 -11.03 -9.09 1.93
N MET A 8 -10.73 -10.18 1.20
CA MET A 8 -9.88 -11.27 1.70
C MET A 8 -10.32 -11.82 3.07
N GLY A 9 -11.63 -11.88 3.33
CA GLY A 9 -12.20 -12.34 4.60
C GLY A 9 -12.18 -11.29 5.74
N MET A 10 -11.76 -10.06 5.47
CA MET A 10 -11.77 -8.95 6.42
C MET A 10 -12.92 -7.99 6.12
N GLU A 11 -13.61 -7.53 7.17
CA GLU A 11 -14.62 -6.47 7.07
C GLU A 11 -13.96 -5.10 7.10
N LEU A 12 -14.20 -4.29 6.07
CA LEU A 12 -13.70 -2.93 5.93
C LEU A 12 -14.84 -1.91 6.04
N LYS A 13 -14.56 -0.75 6.63
CA LYS A 13 -15.56 0.34 6.76
C LYS A 13 -16.00 0.87 5.40
N HIS A 14 -15.11 0.86 4.41
CA HIS A 14 -15.37 1.21 3.00
C HIS A 14 -14.25 0.66 2.08
N PRO A 15 -14.43 0.60 0.75
CA PRO A 15 -13.46 0.00 -0.17
C PRO A 15 -12.22 0.89 -0.48
N ILE A 16 -12.02 1.99 0.23
CA ILE A 16 -10.94 2.95 -0.08
C ILE A 16 -9.71 2.59 0.75
N VAL A 17 -8.61 2.35 0.05
CA VAL A 17 -7.32 1.93 0.60
C VAL A 17 -6.26 2.98 0.27
N ALA A 18 -5.44 3.37 1.25
CA ALA A 18 -4.33 4.29 1.00
C ALA A 18 -3.20 3.56 0.25
N SER A 19 -2.78 4.09 -0.90
CA SER A 19 -1.69 3.50 -1.69
C SER A 19 -0.33 3.59 -0.97
N ALA A 20 0.63 2.79 -1.43
CA ALA A 20 2.01 2.84 -0.96
C ALA A 20 2.57 4.25 -1.15
N SER A 21 2.99 4.87 -0.05
CA SER A 21 3.44 6.27 -0.03
C SER A 21 4.26 6.52 1.24
N PRO A 22 4.94 7.68 1.37
CA PRO A 22 5.64 8.04 2.61
C PRO A 22 4.76 7.97 3.88
N LEU A 23 3.43 8.05 3.73
CA LEU A 23 2.48 7.92 4.83
C LEU A 23 2.34 6.48 5.36
N SER A 24 2.67 5.45 4.57
CA SER A 24 2.68 4.06 5.05
C SER A 24 4.06 3.59 5.54
N GLY A 25 5.06 4.49 5.60
CA GLY A 25 6.44 4.15 5.99
C GLY A 25 6.70 4.03 7.48
N THR A 26 5.79 4.50 8.34
CA THR A 26 5.92 4.38 9.80
C THR A 26 4.59 4.01 10.43
N VAL A 27 4.66 3.26 11.54
CA VAL A 27 3.47 2.90 12.32
C VAL A 27 2.71 4.15 12.80
N ALA A 28 3.43 5.22 13.16
CA ALA A 28 2.81 6.48 13.59
C ALA A 28 1.96 7.11 12.47
N ASN A 29 2.45 7.11 11.23
CA ASN A 29 1.67 7.64 10.11
C ASN A 29 0.52 6.71 9.72
N ILE A 30 0.69 5.38 9.82
CA ILE A 30 -0.39 4.42 9.61
C ILE A 30 -1.55 4.66 10.59
N LYS A 31 -1.25 4.92 11.87
CA LYS A 31 -2.27 5.31 12.86
C LYS A 31 -2.99 6.60 12.46
N ARG A 32 -2.26 7.61 11.99
CA ARG A 32 -2.88 8.86 11.51
C ARG A 32 -3.78 8.64 10.28
N LEU A 33 -3.43 7.70 9.41
CA LEU A 33 -4.29 7.31 8.27
C LEU A 33 -5.57 6.63 8.75
N GLU A 34 -5.46 5.71 9.73
CA GLU A 34 -6.63 5.09 10.38
C GLU A 34 -7.53 6.15 11.04
N ASP A 35 -6.95 7.06 11.82
CA ASP A 35 -7.66 8.17 12.47
C ASP A 35 -8.37 9.08 11.47
N ALA A 36 -7.75 9.30 10.29
CA ALA A 36 -8.34 10.04 9.18
C ALA A 36 -9.40 9.25 8.40
N GLY A 37 -9.62 7.99 8.76
CA GLY A 37 -10.68 7.14 8.21
C GLY A 37 -10.23 6.18 7.12
N ALA A 38 -8.93 5.95 6.88
CA ALA A 38 -8.50 4.92 5.93
C ALA A 38 -8.94 3.52 6.42
N SER A 39 -9.52 2.72 5.51
CA SER A 39 -9.96 1.36 5.86
C SER A 39 -8.83 0.33 5.78
N ALA A 40 -7.82 0.57 4.97
CA ALA A 40 -6.60 -0.22 4.88
C ALA A 40 -5.47 0.62 4.24
N VAL A 41 -4.23 0.11 4.30
CA VAL A 41 -3.05 0.73 3.68
C VAL A 41 -2.28 -0.30 2.86
N VAL A 42 -1.62 0.15 1.80
CA VAL A 42 -0.65 -0.65 1.04
C VAL A 42 0.76 -0.33 1.54
N MET A 43 1.52 -1.37 1.86
CA MET A 43 2.92 -1.24 2.29
C MET A 43 3.85 -1.05 1.10
N PHE A 44 5.05 -0.52 1.36
CA PHE A 44 6.11 -0.46 0.36
C PHE A 44 6.43 -1.84 -0.21
N SER A 45 6.78 -1.89 -1.49
CA SER A 45 7.15 -3.13 -2.16
C SER A 45 8.48 -3.66 -1.62
N LEU A 46 8.49 -4.91 -1.17
CA LEU A 46 9.69 -5.58 -0.65
C LEU A 46 10.73 -5.91 -1.74
N PHE A 47 10.32 -5.90 -3.01
CA PHE A 47 11.16 -6.28 -4.15
C PHE A 47 11.50 -5.09 -5.05
N GLU A 48 11.21 -3.86 -4.62
CA GLU A 48 11.39 -2.67 -5.45
C GLU A 48 12.86 -2.49 -5.88
N GLU A 49 13.81 -2.75 -4.99
CA GLU A 49 15.24 -2.62 -5.30
C GLU A 49 15.71 -3.71 -6.28
N GLN A 50 15.32 -4.96 -6.04
CA GLN A 50 15.65 -6.09 -6.92
C GLN A 50 15.12 -5.85 -8.34
N LEU A 51 13.86 -5.41 -8.46
CA LEU A 51 13.26 -5.07 -9.75
C LEU A 51 13.99 -3.93 -10.47
N LYS A 52 14.43 -2.89 -9.73
CA LYS A 52 15.23 -1.79 -10.30
C LYS A 52 16.56 -2.31 -10.84
N HIS A 53 17.24 -3.18 -10.09
CA HIS A 53 18.50 -3.79 -10.52
C HIS A 53 18.32 -4.69 -11.75
N GLU A 54 17.30 -5.56 -11.76
CA GLU A 54 16.97 -6.42 -12.90
C GLU A 54 16.63 -5.62 -14.15
N THR A 55 15.84 -4.55 -13.99
CA THR A 55 15.48 -3.64 -15.09
C THR A 55 16.71 -2.96 -15.67
N ALA A 56 17.58 -2.40 -14.82
CA ALA A 56 18.82 -1.76 -15.27
C ALA A 56 19.77 -2.75 -15.97
N ALA A 57 19.84 -4.00 -15.50
CA ALA A 57 20.63 -5.05 -16.13
C ALA A 57 20.10 -5.44 -17.52
N LEU A 58 18.77 -5.52 -17.67
CA LEU A 58 18.13 -5.78 -18.96
C LEU A 58 18.37 -4.63 -19.95
N GLU A 59 18.22 -3.38 -19.49
CA GLU A 59 18.48 -2.18 -20.30
C GLU A 59 19.93 -2.10 -20.79
N TYR A 60 20.91 -2.54 -19.99
CA TYR A 60 22.31 -2.59 -20.41
C TYR A 60 22.57 -3.60 -21.55
N LEU A 61 21.73 -4.63 -21.65
CA LEU A 61 21.90 -5.75 -22.58
C LEU A 61 21.17 -5.55 -23.92
N MET A 62 20.24 -4.58 -23.98
CA MET A 62 19.50 -4.18 -25.18
C MET A 62 20.21 -3.03 -25.92
#